data_AF-A0A364Y1N0-F1
#
_entry.id   AF-A0A364Y1N0-F1
#
_cell.length_a   1.000
_cell.length_b   1.000
_cell.length_c   1.000
_cell.angle_alpha   90.00
_cell.angle_beta   90.00
_cell.angle_gamma   90.00
#
_symmetry.space_group_name_H-M   'P 1'
#
loop_
_entity.id
_entity.type
_entity.pdbx_description
1 polymer ?
#
loop_
_entity_poly.entity_id
_entity_poly.type
_entity_poly.pdbx_seq_one_letter_code
_entity_poly.pdbx_strand_id
1 'polypeptide(L)'
;MAMTDKEIHALRNYCASILKEHGIQFDANDPVLPAVYIIHKEMERVYQSNQLIAERIDKAVLNLNPKVFHFNHAGEAWRFQLAIALKWILCGGLLIALVTASIWYWSLCSEVDRARTIVASRDNLNQIAANVKKNAGGSYFIDLTEAQADSVKHFYEYVRINKRTVRIFLGRK
;
A
#
# COMPACT_ATOMS: atom_id res chain seq x y z
N MET A 1 16.36 -0.05 -39.79
CA MET A 1 15.06 0.09 -40.47
C MET A 1 14.87 1.58 -40.73
N ALA A 2 14.95 2.03 -41.98
CA ALA A 2 14.88 3.46 -42.32
C ALA A 2 13.42 3.92 -42.36
N MET A 3 13.13 5.04 -41.71
CA MET A 3 11.80 5.65 -41.58
C MET A 3 11.28 6.12 -42.96
N THR A 4 9.98 5.96 -43.23
CA THR A 4 9.41 6.32 -44.55
C THR A 4 9.19 7.83 -44.66
N ASP A 5 9.18 8.39 -45.87
CA ASP A 5 9.01 9.84 -46.10
C ASP A 5 7.71 10.40 -45.49
N LYS A 6 6.65 9.59 -45.45
CA LYS A 6 5.37 9.95 -44.81
C LYS A 6 5.51 10.10 -43.30
N GLU A 7 6.28 9.23 -42.67
CA GLU A 7 6.53 9.28 -41.23
C GLU A 7 7.45 10.43 -40.86
N ILE A 8 8.43 10.76 -41.71
CA ILE A 8 9.29 11.95 -41.53
C ILE A 8 8.46 13.24 -41.60
N HIS A 9 7.51 13.32 -42.53
CA HIS A 9 6.63 14.49 -42.64
C HIS A 9 5.66 14.59 -41.45
N ALA A 10 5.14 13.45 -40.97
CA ALA A 10 4.29 13.42 -39.78
C ALA A 10 5.07 13.81 -38.51
N LEU A 11 6.32 13.37 -38.40
CA LEU A 11 7.24 13.74 -37.31
C LEU A 11 7.47 15.25 -37.28
N ARG A 12 7.75 15.87 -38.45
CA ARG A 12 7.93 17.33 -38.55
C ARG A 12 6.69 18.12 -38.13
N ASN A 13 5.51 17.66 -38.55
CA ASN A 13 4.25 18.30 -38.15
C ASN A 13 4.00 18.19 -36.65
N TYR A 14 4.34 17.04 -36.05
CA TYR A 14 4.25 16.82 -34.61
C TYR A 14 5.24 17.70 -33.82
N CYS A 15 6.46 17.88 -34.31
CA CYS A 15 7.42 18.80 -33.70
C CYS A 15 6.91 20.24 -33.72
N ALA A 16 6.30 20.65 -34.84
CA ALA A 16 5.69 21.96 -34.97
C ALA A 16 4.49 22.15 -34.02
N SER A 17 3.69 21.11 -33.77
CA SER A 17 2.56 21.18 -32.83
C SER A 17 3.03 21.29 -31.39
N ILE A 18 4.03 20.50 -30.97
CA ILE A 18 4.60 20.60 -29.61
C ILE A 18 5.24 21.97 -29.39
N LEU A 19 5.98 22.50 -30.37
CA LEU A 19 6.55 23.84 -30.29
C LEU A 19 5.47 24.90 -30.10
N LYS A 20 4.38 24.81 -30.86
CA LYS A 20 3.25 25.75 -30.79
C LYS A 20 2.51 25.68 -29.46
N GLU A 21 2.25 24.47 -28.95
CA GLU A 21 1.40 24.30 -27.76
C GLU A 21 2.18 24.37 -26.45
N HIS A 22 3.43 23.90 -26.41
CA HIS A 22 4.19 23.69 -25.18
C HIS A 22 5.50 24.48 -25.16
N GLY A 23 5.87 25.15 -26.25
CA GLY A 23 7.09 25.95 -26.35
C GLY A 23 8.39 25.13 -26.37
N ILE A 24 8.30 23.81 -26.58
CA ILE A 24 9.46 22.91 -26.58
C ILE A 24 10.00 22.77 -28.00
N GLN A 25 11.28 23.13 -28.19
CA GLN A 25 11.97 22.99 -29.47
C GLN A 25 12.85 21.74 -29.45
N PHE A 26 12.59 20.81 -30.37
CA PHE A 26 13.45 19.66 -30.63
C PHE A 26 14.24 19.89 -31.91
N ASP A 27 15.51 19.48 -31.92
CA ASP A 27 16.27 19.38 -33.17
C ASP A 27 15.70 18.21 -34.00
N ALA A 28 15.64 18.37 -35.32
CA ALA A 28 15.11 17.34 -36.23
C ALA A 28 15.95 16.05 -36.21
N ASN A 29 17.20 16.13 -35.74
CA ASN A 29 18.11 14.99 -35.57
C ASN A 29 18.18 14.46 -34.14
N ASP A 30 17.35 14.97 -33.22
CA ASP A 30 17.37 14.54 -31.83
C ASP A 30 16.93 13.07 -31.72
N PRO A 31 17.75 12.18 -31.11
CA PRO A 31 17.41 10.76 -30.94
C PRO A 31 16.15 10.51 -30.09
N VAL A 32 15.69 11.51 -29.33
CA VAL A 32 14.49 11.42 -28.48
C VAL A 32 13.20 11.59 -29.31
N LEU A 33 13.28 12.27 -30.45
CA LEU A 33 12.13 12.67 -31.26
C LEU A 33 11.27 11.49 -31.77
N PRO A 34 11.86 10.38 -32.28
CA PRO A 34 11.07 9.22 -32.70
C PRO A 34 10.33 8.55 -31.53
N ALA A 35 10.93 8.53 -30.34
CA ALA A 35 10.33 7.93 -29.16
C ALA A 35 9.10 8.74 -28.69
N VAL A 36 9.21 10.06 -28.65
CA VAL A 36 8.09 10.95 -28.29
C VAL A 36 6.95 10.83 -29.30
N TYR A 37 7.25 10.74 -30.59
CA TYR A 37 6.24 10.53 -31.63
C TYR A 37 5.52 9.19 -31.50
N ILE A 38 6.23 8.10 -31.19
CA ILE A 38 5.62 6.79 -30.94
C ILE A 38 4.69 6.87 -29.73
N ILE A 39 5.15 7.48 -28.63
CA ILE A 39 4.34 7.66 -27.42
C ILE A 39 3.07 8.45 -27.73
N HIS A 40 3.20 9.56 -28.47
CA HIS A 40 2.04 10.37 -28.86
C HIS A 40 1.03 9.61 -29.69
N LYS A 41 1.50 8.88 -30.72
CA LYS A 41 0.65 8.06 -31.58
C LYS A 41 -0.08 6.97 -30.78
N GLU A 42 0.59 6.38 -29.79
CA GLU A 42 0.00 5.38 -28.93
C GLU A 42 -1.02 5.99 -27.96
N MET A 43 -0.74 7.18 -27.40
CA MET A 43 -1.69 7.94 -26.60
C MET A 43 -2.92 8.35 -27.41
N GLU A 44 -2.76 8.78 -28.67
CA GLU A 44 -3.85 9.13 -29.56
C GLU A 44 -4.75 7.93 -29.87
N ARG A 45 -4.15 6.77 -30.14
CA ARG A 45 -4.90 5.50 -30.30
C ARG A 45 -5.68 5.12 -29.05
N VAL A 46 -5.07 5.24 -27.88
CA VAL A 46 -5.73 4.96 -26.60
C VAL A 46 -6.89 5.94 -26.37
N TYR A 47 -6.68 7.23 -26.66
CA TYR A 47 -7.72 8.24 -26.53
C TYR A 47 -8.93 7.95 -27.44
N GLN A 48 -8.68 7.63 -28.71
CA GLN A 48 -9.74 7.25 -29.66
C GLN A 48 -10.48 5.98 -29.21
N SER A 49 -9.75 4.97 -28.73
CA SER A 49 -10.35 3.75 -28.17
C SER A 49 -11.24 4.06 -26.96
N ASN A 50 -10.79 4.92 -26.05
CA ASN A 50 -11.55 5.31 -24.87
C ASN A 50 -12.83 6.08 -25.24
N GLN A 51 -12.78 6.97 -26.23
CA GLN A 51 -13.98 7.65 -26.73
C GLN A 51 -15.01 6.65 -27.29
N LEU A 52 -14.56 5.66 -28.07
CA LEU A 52 -15.46 4.61 -28.59
C LEU A 52 -16.06 3.75 -27.47
N ILE A 53 -15.30 3.46 -26.43
CA ILE A 53 -15.80 2.75 -25.25
C ILE A 53 -16.85 3.59 -24.52
N ALA A 54 -16.59 4.87 -24.30
CA ALA A 54 -17.53 5.79 -23.66
C ALA A 54 -18.85 5.88 -24.45
N GLU A 55 -18.79 6.06 -25.78
CA GLU A 55 -19.99 6.06 -26.62
C GLU A 55 -20.78 4.75 -26.55
N ARG A 56 -20.08 3.61 -26.48
CA ARG A 56 -20.74 2.30 -26.33
C ARG A 56 -21.39 2.14 -24.97
N ILE A 57 -20.74 2.64 -23.91
CA ILE A 57 -21.31 2.66 -22.55
C ILE A 57 -22.56 3.54 -22.55
N ASP A 58 -22.51 4.75 -23.10
CA ASP A 58 -23.67 5.65 -23.15
C ASP A 58 -24.84 5.02 -23.92
N LYS A 59 -24.57 4.41 -25.07
CA LYS A 59 -25.58 3.66 -25.83
C LYS A 59 -26.13 2.46 -25.05
N ALA A 60 -25.30 1.75 -24.31
CA ALA A 60 -25.73 0.63 -23.47
C ALA A 60 -26.58 1.11 -22.27
N VAL A 61 -26.22 2.24 -21.66
CA VAL A 61 -26.98 2.87 -20.57
C VAL A 61 -28.34 3.35 -21.06
N LEU A 62 -28.44 3.89 -22.28
CA LEU A 62 -29.73 4.26 -22.88
C LEU A 62 -30.63 3.04 -23.16
N ASN A 63 -30.04 1.91 -23.53
CA ASN A 63 -30.78 0.65 -23.74
C ASN A 63 -31.15 -0.06 -22.43
N LEU A 64 -30.43 0.22 -21.35
CA LEU A 64 -30.85 -0.15 -20.00
C LEU A 64 -31.99 0.79 -19.61
N ASN A 65 -33.21 0.48 -20.07
CA ASN A 65 -34.44 1.12 -19.60
C ASN A 65 -34.32 1.34 -18.09
N PRO A 66 -34.17 2.59 -17.61
CA PRO A 66 -34.06 2.83 -16.19
C PRO A 66 -35.35 2.26 -15.58
N LYS A 67 -35.23 1.47 -14.50
CA LYS A 67 -36.42 0.98 -13.80
C LYS A 67 -37.19 2.19 -13.30
N VAL A 68 -38.19 2.60 -14.06
CA VAL A 68 -39.11 3.66 -13.67
C VAL A 68 -40.01 3.06 -12.60
N PHE A 69 -39.84 3.49 -11.36
CA PHE A 69 -40.72 3.10 -10.28
C PHE A 69 -41.99 3.95 -10.37
N HIS A 70 -43.12 3.31 -10.65
CA HIS A 70 -44.43 3.95 -10.58
C HIS A 70 -44.92 3.89 -9.13
N PHE A 71 -45.17 5.07 -8.56
CA PHE A 71 -45.75 5.24 -7.23
C PHE A 71 -47.20 5.67 -7.40
N ASN A 72 -48.13 4.91 -6.83
CA ASN A 72 -49.57 5.14 -7.02
C ASN A 72 -50.11 6.20 -6.06
N HIS A 73 -49.38 6.46 -4.96
CA HIS A 73 -49.79 7.41 -3.94
C HIS A 73 -48.70 8.45 -3.63
N ALA A 74 -49.12 9.68 -3.34
CA ALA A 74 -48.23 10.75 -2.91
C ALA A 74 -47.51 10.34 -1.61
N GLY A 75 -46.17 10.42 -1.61
CA GLY A 75 -45.33 10.10 -0.45
C GLY A 75 -44.70 8.70 -0.45
N GLU A 76 -45.09 7.79 -1.36
CA GLU A 76 -44.48 6.46 -1.45
C GLU A 76 -43.03 6.50 -1.93
N ALA A 77 -42.71 7.45 -2.83
CA ALA A 77 -41.35 7.65 -3.34
C ALA A 77 -40.33 7.92 -2.22
N TRP A 78 -40.70 8.73 -1.23
CA TRP A 78 -39.86 9.03 -0.07
C TRP A 78 -39.63 7.80 0.81
N ARG A 79 -40.68 7.00 1.06
CA ARG A 79 -40.57 5.77 1.85
C ARG A 79 -39.70 4.74 1.15
N PHE A 80 -39.79 4.65 -0.18
CA PHE A 80 -38.97 3.78 -0.99
C PHE A 80 -37.49 4.19 -0.97
N GLN A 81 -37.21 5.49 -1.14
CA GLN A 81 -35.84 6.03 -1.03
C GLN A 81 -35.26 5.80 0.37
N LEU A 82 -36.03 6.01 1.42
CA LEU A 82 -35.59 5.80 2.80
C LEU A 82 -35.30 4.31 3.07
N ALA A 83 -36.14 3.40 2.58
CA ALA A 83 -35.90 1.96 2.71
C ALA A 83 -34.64 1.50 1.98
N ILE A 84 -34.39 2.04 0.78
CA ILE A 84 -33.15 1.77 0.03
C ILE A 84 -31.93 2.30 0.79
N ALA A 85 -31.98 3.54 1.25
CA ALA A 85 -30.89 4.15 2.01
C ALA A 85 -30.59 3.34 3.28
N LEU A 86 -31.63 2.97 4.03
CA LEU A 86 -31.49 2.18 5.26
C LEU A 86 -30.87 0.80 4.97
N LYS A 87 -31.29 0.13 3.89
CA LYS A 87 -30.70 -1.15 3.47
C LYS A 87 -29.21 -1.01 3.21
N TRP A 88 -28.79 0.02 2.48
CA TRP A 88 -27.37 0.24 2.18
C TRP A 88 -26.56 0.64 3.40
N ILE A 89 -27.11 1.44 4.31
CA ILE A 89 -26.47 1.78 5.58
C ILE A 89 -26.29 0.51 6.44
N LEU A 90 -27.31 -0.33 6.55
CA LEU A 90 -27.23 -1.59 7.29
C LEU A 90 -26.23 -2.56 6.68
N CYS A 91 -26.32 -2.83 5.37
CA CYS A 91 -25.40 -3.74 4.70
C CYS A 91 -23.96 -3.20 4.73
N GLY A 92 -23.76 -1.92 4.42
CA GLY A 92 -22.45 -1.28 4.44
C GLY A 92 -21.85 -1.23 5.85
N GLY A 93 -22.65 -0.86 6.86
CA GLY A 93 -22.24 -0.85 8.25
C GLY A 93 -21.84 -2.24 8.76
N LEU A 94 -22.60 -3.27 8.41
CA LEU A 94 -22.28 -4.66 8.76
C LEU A 94 -20.99 -5.13 8.09
N LEU A 95 -20.75 -4.75 6.84
CA LEU A 95 -19.52 -5.07 6.10
C LEU A 95 -18.30 -4.39 6.75
N ILE A 96 -18.41 -3.11 7.09
CA ILE A 96 -17.35 -2.37 7.79
C ILE A 96 -17.07 -2.99 9.16
N ALA A 97 -18.11 -3.35 9.91
CA ALA A 97 -17.95 -4.00 11.21
C ALA A 97 -17.24 -5.35 11.10
N LEU A 98 -17.60 -6.17 10.11
CA LEU A 98 -16.93 -7.46 9.85
C LEU A 98 -15.47 -7.30 9.45
N VAL A 99 -15.16 -6.34 8.57
CA VAL A 99 -13.78 -6.06 8.16
C VAL A 99 -12.96 -5.58 9.36
N THR A 100 -13.50 -4.66 10.14
CA THR A 100 -12.81 -4.13 11.33
C THR A 100 -12.58 -5.21 12.37
N ALA A 101 -13.58 -6.07 12.62
CA ALA A 101 -13.45 -7.21 13.52
C ALA A 101 -12.42 -8.23 13.01
N SER A 102 -12.36 -8.47 11.69
CA SER A 102 -11.40 -9.37 11.08
C SER A 102 -9.97 -8.84 11.18
N ILE A 103 -9.77 -7.54 10.94
CA ILE A 103 -8.47 -6.86 11.12
C ILE A 103 -8.02 -6.94 12.59
N TRP A 104 -8.94 -6.66 13.52
CA TRP A 104 -8.65 -6.72 14.95
C TRP A 104 -8.30 -8.15 15.41
N TYR A 105 -9.06 -9.15 14.97
CA TYR A 105 -8.79 -10.56 15.25
C TYR A 105 -7.44 -10.99 14.66
N TRP A 106 -7.14 -10.57 13.43
CA TRP A 106 -5.85 -10.87 12.80
C TRP A 106 -4.68 -10.22 13.54
N SER A 107 -4.83 -8.97 13.99
CA SER A 107 -3.82 -8.29 14.82
C SER A 107 -3.56 -9.03 16.13
N LEU A 108 -4.62 -9.46 16.84
CA LEU A 108 -4.52 -10.27 18.07
C LEU A 108 -3.84 -11.62 17.85
N CYS A 109 -4.14 -12.30 16.75
CA CYS A 109 -3.53 -13.57 16.39
C CYS A 109 -2.11 -13.40 15.84
N SER A 110 -1.74 -12.22 15.33
CA SER A 110 -0.39 -11.97 14.87
C SER A 110 0.57 -11.91 16.06
N GLU A 111 1.64 -12.71 16.00
CA GLU A 111 2.64 -12.83 17.06
C GLU A 111 3.33 -11.50 17.39
N VAL A 112 3.27 -10.52 16.49
CA VAL A 112 3.90 -9.21 16.60
C VAL A 112 3.27 -8.38 17.72
N ASP A 113 1.93 -8.31 17.81
CA ASP A 113 1.25 -7.56 18.87
C ASP A 113 1.25 -8.32 20.20
N ARG A 114 1.26 -9.66 20.17
CA ARG A 114 1.50 -10.47 21.38
C ARG A 114 2.91 -10.26 21.92
N ALA A 115 3.93 -10.21 21.06
CA ALA A 115 5.29 -9.87 21.46
C ALA A 115 5.38 -8.43 21.99
N ARG A 116 4.72 -7.48 21.34
CA ARG A 116 4.70 -6.06 21.75
C ARG A 116 3.97 -5.84 23.07
N THR A 117 2.88 -6.55 23.32
CA THR A 117 2.16 -6.52 24.60
C THR A 117 2.94 -7.22 25.71
N ILE A 118 3.66 -8.31 25.43
CA ILE A 118 4.59 -8.94 26.40
C ILE A 118 5.77 -8.01 26.73
N VAL A 119 6.32 -7.31 25.73
CA VAL A 119 7.39 -6.33 25.92
C VAL A 119 6.90 -5.11 26.69
N ALA A 120 5.70 -4.61 26.40
CA ALA A 120 5.13 -3.43 27.06
C ALA A 120 4.59 -3.72 28.47
N SER A 121 4.15 -4.96 28.77
CA SER A 121 3.57 -5.33 30.06
C SER A 121 4.58 -5.76 31.13
N ARG A 122 5.87 -5.89 30.78
CA ARG A 122 6.93 -6.29 31.73
C ARG A 122 7.94 -5.17 31.94
N ASP A 123 7.74 -4.38 33.01
CA ASP A 123 8.72 -3.40 33.51
C ASP A 123 10.14 -3.97 33.68
N ASN A 124 10.25 -5.28 33.91
CA ASN A 124 11.53 -5.99 34.01
C ASN A 124 12.35 -5.94 32.71
N LEU A 125 11.74 -5.86 31.52
CA LEU A 125 12.50 -5.84 30.26
C LEU A 125 13.21 -4.51 30.03
N ASN A 126 12.61 -3.39 30.46
CA ASN A 126 13.27 -2.09 30.45
C ASN A 126 14.48 -2.06 31.39
N GLN A 127 14.35 -2.69 32.57
CA GLN A 127 15.47 -2.82 33.52
C GLN A 127 16.59 -3.73 32.98
N ILE A 128 16.24 -4.80 32.25
CA ILE A 128 17.22 -5.67 31.61
C ILE A 128 17.91 -4.94 30.44
N ALA A 129 17.16 -4.20 29.62
CA ALA A 129 17.68 -3.41 28.51
C ALA A 129 18.66 -2.32 28.99
N ALA A 130 18.38 -1.67 30.13
CA ALA A 130 19.28 -0.68 30.74
C ALA A 130 20.64 -1.27 31.17
N ASN A 131 20.69 -2.59 31.43
CA ASN A 131 21.91 -3.29 31.84
C ASN A 131 22.66 -3.96 30.68
N VAL A 132 22.21 -3.73 29.44
CA VAL A 132 22.91 -4.20 28.23
C VAL A 132 24.18 -3.38 28.03
N LYS A 133 25.32 -4.05 28.04
CA LYS A 133 26.64 -3.47 27.80
C LYS A 133 27.19 -3.97 26.47
N LYS A 134 28.01 -3.14 25.82
CA LYS A 134 28.71 -3.49 24.58
C LYS A 134 30.19 -3.71 24.87
N ASN A 135 30.74 -4.82 24.42
CA ASN A 135 32.18 -5.08 24.52
C ASN A 135 32.94 -4.33 23.40
N ALA A 136 34.25 -4.13 23.57
CA ALA A 136 35.13 -3.54 22.55
C ALA A 136 35.08 -4.29 21.21
N GLY A 137 34.80 -5.61 21.23
CA GLY A 137 34.58 -6.43 20.04
C GLY A 137 33.17 -6.33 19.41
N GLY A 138 32.37 -5.34 19.79
CA GLY A 138 31.08 -5.05 19.16
C GLY A 138 29.88 -5.89 19.64
N SER A 139 30.10 -6.97 20.39
CA SER A 139 29.03 -7.83 20.91
C SER A 139 28.33 -7.23 22.14
N TYR A 140 27.01 -7.40 22.21
CA TYR A 140 26.17 -6.96 23.34
C TYR A 140 26.02 -8.08 24.38
N PHE A 141 26.04 -7.74 25.66
CA PHE A 141 25.92 -8.70 26.76
C PHE A 141 25.26 -8.08 28.01
N ILE A 142 24.78 -8.94 28.91
CA ILE A 142 24.23 -8.56 30.21
C ILE A 142 24.99 -9.31 31.31
N ASP A 143 25.46 -8.59 32.33
CA ASP A 143 26.10 -9.19 33.51
C ASP A 143 25.05 -9.35 34.63
N LEU A 144 24.84 -10.58 35.11
CA LEU A 144 23.97 -10.89 36.24
C LEU A 144 24.82 -11.30 37.46
N THR A 145 24.55 -10.71 38.62
CA THR A 145 25.25 -11.00 39.88
C THR A 145 24.34 -11.73 40.87
N GLU A 146 24.78 -12.93 41.29
CA GLU A 146 24.34 -13.94 42.30
C GLU A 146 22.88 -14.01 42.82
N ALA A 147 22.08 -12.96 42.86
CA ALA A 147 20.70 -13.00 43.35
C ALA A 147 19.70 -13.65 42.36
N GLN A 148 20.12 -13.97 41.13
CA GLN A 148 19.24 -14.46 40.04
C GLN A 148 19.82 -15.69 39.30
N ALA A 149 20.73 -16.44 39.94
CA ALA A 149 21.46 -17.54 39.29
C ALA A 149 20.54 -18.66 38.76
N ASP A 150 19.40 -18.94 39.42
CA ASP A 150 18.46 -19.98 38.98
C ASP A 150 17.73 -19.61 37.67
N SER A 151 17.67 -18.34 37.29
CA SER A 151 17.02 -17.88 36.05
C SER A 151 17.92 -17.96 34.81
N VAL A 152 19.20 -18.32 34.97
CA VAL A 152 20.17 -18.37 33.85
C VAL A 152 20.05 -19.64 33.00
N LYS A 153 19.40 -20.69 33.52
CA LYS A 153 19.24 -22.00 32.85
C LYS A 153 18.53 -21.92 31.49
N HIS A 154 17.78 -20.85 31.23
CA HIS A 154 17.04 -20.65 29.99
C HIS A 154 17.80 -19.87 28.91
N PHE A 155 19.01 -19.41 29.20
CA PHE A 155 19.85 -18.70 28.22
C PHE A 155 20.87 -19.68 27.61
N TYR A 156 20.91 -19.72 26.27
CA TYR A 156 21.77 -20.64 25.52
C TYR A 156 23.25 -20.22 25.53
N GLU A 157 23.53 -18.91 25.60
CA GLU A 157 24.88 -18.34 25.48
C GLU A 157 25.25 -17.57 26.76
N TYR A 158 25.74 -18.28 27.77
CA TYR A 158 26.28 -17.64 28.98
C TYR A 158 27.70 -18.10 29.29
N VAL A 159 28.51 -17.16 29.78
CA VAL A 159 29.86 -17.42 30.29
C VAL A 159 29.90 -17.00 31.76
N ARG A 160 30.30 -17.94 32.62
CA ARG A 160 30.52 -17.64 34.03
C ARG A 160 31.90 -17.00 34.20
N ILE A 161 31.93 -15.73 34.59
CA ILE A 161 33.18 -14.97 34.77
C ILE A 161 33.76 -15.24 36.15
N ASN A 162 32.90 -15.33 37.17
CA ASN A 162 33.29 -15.67 38.54
C ASN A 162 32.15 -16.43 39.23
N LYS A 163 32.38 -16.97 40.43
CA LYS A 163 31.37 -17.67 41.24
C LYS A 163 30.06 -16.87 41.33
N ARG A 164 30.18 -15.53 41.42
CA ARG A 164 29.08 -14.58 41.59
C ARG A 164 28.51 -13.98 40.31
N THR A 165 29.22 -14.03 39.18
CA THR A 165 28.87 -13.22 37.99
C THR A 165 28.77 -14.08 36.74
N VAL A 166 27.64 -13.99 36.07
CA VAL A 166 27.37 -14.66 34.79
C VAL A 166 27.09 -13.62 33.72
N ARG A 167 27.74 -13.77 32.57
CA ARG A 167 27.56 -12.90 31.40
C ARG A 167 26.77 -13.63 30.34
N ILE A 168 25.63 -13.06 29.92
CA ILE A 168 24.81 -13.58 28.83
C ILE A 168 25.08 -12.76 27.59
N PHE A 169 25.46 -13.40 26.48
CA PHE A 169 25.67 -12.71 25.21
C PHE A 169 24.36 -12.65 24.42
N LEU A 170 24.12 -11.49 23.79
CA LEU A 170 22.92 -11.25 22.99
C LEU A 170 23.30 -11.36 21.50
N GLY A 171 22.96 -12.49 20.89
CA GLY A 171 22.97 -12.67 19.44
C GLY A 171 24.28 -13.15 18.81
N ARG A 172 25.08 -13.98 19.49
CA ARG A 172 26.22 -14.66 18.86
C ARG A 172 25.80 -16.04 18.38
N LYS A 173 25.33 -16.13 17.13
CA LYS A 173 25.47 -17.41 16.40
C LYS A 173 26.94 -17.79 16.29
#